data_AF-A0A9D8JXV5-F1
#
_entry.id   AF-A0A9D8JXV5-F1
#
_cell.length_a   1.000
_cell.length_b   1.000
_cell.length_c   1.000
_cell.angle_alpha   90.00
_cell.angle_beta   90.00
_cell.angle_gamma   90.00
#
_symmetry.space_group_name_H-M   'P 1'
#
loop_
_entity.id
_entity.type
_entity.pdbx_description
1 polymer ?
#
loop_
_entity_poly.entity_id
_entity_poly.type
_entity_poly.pdbx_seq_one_letter_code
_entity_poly.pdbx_strand_id
1 'polypeptide(L)'
;MGLSTHLPANGGRMSESNALFQVQPHSLNLPWTDLSPLPAKLSKRLWVTPQEFLVVTHALQLAEWAVTVSQRWRPTLPLPARRGPKPVYRDSSLLVMALIQVAWQMAYAEVVDYFRAQPPAAQAAGFPGGRVISIGQYWERRRALGVLPVWLFFLGLVGQLTRLAVIKGTDLILDATTQKVWFHTDAEAGWSFPKPWKGSVWGYKVHTVLCRWSELPVMFLVTPANCQESPLAIPLLVLTVGRFGFSVKVVRADAGYFTYALLNFIRVVL
;
A
#
# COMPACT_ATOMS: atom_id res chain seq x y z
N MET A 1 -0.59 -70.88 46.27
CA MET A 1 0.58 -70.93 45.36
C MET A 1 0.16 -70.32 44.04
N GLY A 2 0.84 -69.25 43.59
CA GLY A 2 0.59 -68.58 42.31
C GLY A 2 0.34 -67.08 42.44
N LEU A 3 1.43 -66.31 42.59
CA LEU A 3 1.49 -64.85 42.44
C LEU A 3 1.49 -64.49 40.94
N SER A 4 0.74 -63.45 40.54
CA SER A 4 1.07 -62.55 39.41
C SER A 4 0.09 -61.37 39.41
N THR A 5 0.42 -60.22 40.02
CA THR A 5 0.99 -58.99 39.44
C THR A 5 0.18 -58.27 38.34
N HIS A 6 -0.14 -57.01 38.66
CA HIS A 6 -0.12 -55.80 37.82
C HIS A 6 -1.23 -55.51 36.79
N LEU A 7 -2.09 -54.53 37.09
CA LEU A 7 -2.04 -53.14 36.56
C LEU A 7 -3.33 -52.35 36.90
N PRO A 8 -3.27 -51.11 37.45
CA PRO A 8 -4.43 -50.23 37.54
C PRO A 8 -4.69 -49.54 36.19
N ALA A 9 -5.98 -49.48 35.82
CA ALA A 9 -6.47 -48.72 34.67
C ALA A 9 -6.26 -47.22 34.88
N ASN A 10 -5.25 -46.67 34.21
CA ASN A 10 -4.96 -45.25 34.19
C ASN A 10 -5.89 -44.57 33.17
N GLY A 11 -6.99 -43.99 33.66
CA GLY A 11 -7.91 -43.16 32.88
C GLY A 11 -7.27 -41.83 32.51
N GLY A 12 -6.41 -41.85 31.49
CA GLY A 12 -5.85 -40.64 30.88
C GLY A 12 -6.94 -39.86 30.15
N ARG A 13 -7.46 -38.80 30.79
CA ARG A 13 -8.08 -37.67 30.08
C ARG A 13 -6.99 -37.04 29.20
N MET A 14 -6.98 -37.38 27.91
CA MET A 14 -6.37 -36.53 26.89
C MET A 14 -7.17 -35.21 26.86
N SER A 15 -6.67 -34.23 27.61
CA SER A 15 -6.92 -32.83 27.33
C SER A 15 -6.25 -32.54 25.99
N GLU A 16 -7.00 -32.69 24.89
CA GLU A 16 -6.61 -32.14 23.60
C GLU A 16 -6.58 -30.62 23.73
N SER A 17 -5.39 -30.14 24.04
CA SER A 17 -4.98 -28.75 23.97
C SER A 17 -5.20 -28.24 22.54
N ASN A 18 -6.38 -27.67 22.29
CA ASN A 18 -6.65 -26.78 21.15
C ASN A 18 -5.89 -25.45 21.32
N ALA A 19 -4.55 -25.54 21.40
CA ALA A 19 -3.62 -24.43 21.33
C ALA A 19 -2.99 -24.41 19.93
N LEU A 20 -3.82 -24.33 18.89
CA LEU A 20 -3.38 -24.07 17.53
C LEU A 20 -3.85 -22.67 17.13
N PHE A 21 -2.87 -21.76 17.09
CA PHE A 21 -2.88 -20.50 16.35
C PHE A 21 -3.92 -19.44 16.78
N GLN A 22 -3.84 -18.98 18.03
CA GLN A 22 -3.99 -17.53 18.30
C GLN A 22 -2.61 -16.87 18.25
N VAL A 23 -1.98 -16.90 17.07
CA VAL A 23 -1.06 -15.81 16.73
C VAL A 23 -1.99 -14.65 16.39
N GLN A 24 -2.22 -13.74 17.33
CA GLN A 24 -2.64 -12.39 16.93
C GLN A 24 -1.49 -11.87 16.07
N PRO A 25 -1.63 -11.72 14.74
CA PRO A 25 -0.66 -10.92 14.02
C PRO A 25 -0.72 -9.55 14.69
N HIS A 26 0.44 -8.93 14.94
CA HIS A 26 0.50 -7.51 15.27
C HIS A 26 -0.25 -6.75 14.18
N SER A 27 -1.54 -6.56 14.38
CA SER A 27 -2.45 -6.23 13.32
C SER A 27 -2.14 -4.79 12.97
N LEU A 28 -1.81 -4.57 11.70
CA LEU A 28 -1.80 -3.26 11.06
C LEU A 28 -3.22 -2.69 11.11
N ASN A 29 -3.69 -2.37 12.32
CA ASN A 29 -5.01 -1.81 12.56
C ASN A 29 -4.96 -0.42 11.95
N LEU A 30 -5.62 -0.31 10.80
CA LEU A 30 -5.84 0.99 10.18
C LEU A 30 -6.63 1.84 11.17
N PRO A 31 -6.32 3.13 11.29
CA PRO A 31 -7.11 4.01 12.14
C PRO A 31 -8.58 3.86 11.75
N TRP A 32 -9.42 3.62 12.74
CA TRP A 32 -10.86 3.65 12.55
C TRP A 32 -11.25 5.12 12.48
N THR A 33 -11.85 5.54 11.38
CA THR A 33 -12.29 6.92 11.21
C THR A 33 -13.71 6.96 10.70
N ASP A 34 -14.49 7.88 11.26
CA ASP A 34 -15.86 8.14 10.85
C ASP A 34 -15.87 8.74 9.44
N LEU A 35 -16.63 8.14 8.53
CA LEU A 35 -16.59 8.43 7.10
C LEU A 35 -17.77 9.30 6.69
N SER A 36 -17.50 10.48 6.15
CA SER A 36 -18.53 11.29 5.50
C SER A 36 -18.96 10.63 4.17
N PRO A 37 -20.26 10.61 3.82
CA PRO A 37 -20.72 10.06 2.55
C PRO A 37 -20.16 10.84 1.36
N LEU A 38 -19.80 10.13 0.29
CA LEU A 38 -19.41 10.75 -0.97
C LEU A 38 -20.62 11.42 -1.65
N PRO A 39 -20.45 12.58 -2.30
CA PRO A 39 -21.51 13.18 -3.10
C PRO A 39 -21.91 12.27 -4.27
N ALA A 40 -23.22 12.16 -4.55
CA ALA A 40 -23.82 11.11 -5.38
C ALA A 40 -23.56 11.17 -6.91
N LYS A 41 -22.67 12.02 -7.42
CA LYS A 41 -22.48 12.20 -8.87
C LYS A 41 -21.30 11.38 -9.41
N LEU A 42 -21.59 10.49 -10.37
CA LEU A 42 -20.65 9.58 -11.02
C LEU A 42 -20.29 10.05 -12.45
N SER A 43 -19.00 10.26 -12.71
CA SER A 43 -18.31 10.41 -14.01
C SER A 43 -16.87 9.99 -13.83
N LYS A 44 -16.15 9.94 -14.95
CA LYS A 44 -14.84 9.33 -15.14
C LYS A 44 -13.64 10.10 -14.55
N ARG A 45 -13.84 11.18 -13.79
CA ARG A 45 -12.77 11.96 -13.10
C ARG A 45 -13.02 11.98 -11.60
N LEU A 46 -11.98 12.21 -10.77
CA LEU A 46 -12.18 12.46 -9.33
C LEU A 46 -13.10 13.69 -9.17
N TRP A 47 -14.32 13.49 -8.68
CA TRP A 47 -15.36 14.53 -8.49
C TRP A 47 -15.20 15.37 -7.23
N VAL A 48 -14.13 15.15 -6.51
CA VAL A 48 -13.84 15.81 -5.24
C VAL A 48 -12.70 16.78 -5.49
N THR A 49 -12.73 17.94 -4.86
CA THR A 49 -11.54 18.79 -4.82
C THR A 49 -10.42 18.07 -4.03
N PRO A 50 -9.13 18.43 -4.20
CA PRO A 50 -8.08 17.88 -3.37
C PRO A 50 -8.39 18.01 -1.88
N GLN A 51 -8.90 19.16 -1.43
CA GLN A 51 -9.33 19.36 -0.04
C GLN A 51 -10.40 18.37 0.40
N GLU A 52 -11.50 18.24 -0.36
CA GLU A 52 -12.57 17.29 -0.05
C GLU A 52 -12.05 15.85 0.01
N PHE A 53 -11.18 15.48 -0.93
CA PHE A 53 -10.54 14.17 -0.93
C PHE A 53 -9.72 13.93 0.34
N LEU A 54 -8.91 14.90 0.78
CA LEU A 54 -8.12 14.79 2.00
C LEU A 54 -8.99 14.59 3.25
N VAL A 55 -10.10 15.32 3.32
CA VAL A 55 -11.04 15.26 4.45
C VAL A 55 -11.77 13.92 4.46
N VAL A 56 -12.38 13.53 3.33
CA VAL A 56 -13.21 12.31 3.24
C VAL A 56 -12.37 11.05 3.45
N THR A 57 -11.14 11.02 2.94
CA THR A 57 -10.25 9.87 3.11
C THR A 57 -9.46 9.89 4.41
N HIS A 58 -9.55 10.97 5.19
CA HIS A 58 -8.73 11.20 6.37
C HIS A 58 -7.23 11.02 6.10
N ALA A 59 -6.78 11.53 4.94
CA ALA A 59 -5.45 11.28 4.41
C ALA A 59 -4.34 11.66 5.39
N LEU A 60 -4.47 12.76 6.14
CA LEU A 60 -3.47 13.18 7.12
C LEU A 60 -3.28 12.16 8.24
N GLN A 61 -4.38 11.63 8.78
CA GLN A 61 -4.34 10.64 9.87
C GLN A 61 -3.73 9.32 9.38
N LEU A 62 -4.07 8.90 8.17
CA LEU A 62 -3.46 7.74 7.51
C LEU A 62 -1.95 7.94 7.29
N ALA A 63 -1.54 9.15 6.89
CA ALA A 63 -0.13 9.48 6.70
C ALA A 63 0.64 9.50 8.04
N GLU A 64 0.04 10.04 9.10
CA GLU A 64 0.61 10.02 10.45
C GLU A 64 0.76 8.59 10.98
N TRP A 65 -0.26 7.74 10.78
CA TRP A 65 -0.18 6.31 11.08
C TRP A 65 0.95 5.62 10.31
N ALA A 66 1.03 5.84 8.99
CA ALA A 66 2.04 5.22 8.14
C ALA A 66 3.47 5.61 8.56
N VAL A 67 3.70 6.90 8.86
CA VAL A 67 4.99 7.39 9.38
C VAL A 67 5.29 6.75 10.73
N THR A 68 4.34 6.76 11.66
CA THR A 68 4.53 6.18 13.01
C THR A 68 4.87 4.70 12.97
N VAL A 69 4.14 3.91 12.18
CA VAL A 69 4.40 2.47 12.02
C VAL A 69 5.75 2.23 11.36
N SER A 70 6.10 3.00 10.32
CA SER A 70 7.39 2.89 9.65
C SER A 70 8.57 3.15 10.59
N GLN A 71 8.46 4.14 11.48
CA GLN A 71 9.49 4.47 12.48
C GLN A 71 9.64 3.37 13.55
N ARG A 72 8.54 2.71 13.93
CA ARG A 72 8.60 1.55 14.84
C ARG A 72 9.32 0.36 14.22
N TRP A 73 9.13 0.14 12.93
CA TRP A 73 9.73 -1.00 12.21
C TRP A 73 11.15 -0.76 11.74
N ARG A 74 11.54 0.52 11.60
CA ARG A 74 12.92 0.94 11.37
C ARG A 74 13.32 1.90 12.48
N PRO A 75 13.60 1.39 13.70
CA PRO A 75 14.12 2.23 14.76
C PRO A 75 15.40 2.87 14.23
N THR A 76 15.30 4.17 13.95
CA THR A 76 16.43 4.92 13.41
C THR A 76 17.37 5.15 14.59
N LEU A 77 18.68 5.04 14.36
CA LEU A 77 19.64 5.53 15.34
C LEU A 77 19.29 6.99 15.68
N PRO A 78 19.45 7.42 16.95
CA PRO A 78 19.20 8.80 17.34
C PRO A 78 19.88 9.72 16.33
N LEU A 79 19.11 10.64 15.74
CA LEU A 79 19.65 11.59 14.78
C LEU A 79 20.89 12.24 15.40
N PRO A 80 22.07 12.22 14.74
CA PRO A 80 23.23 12.94 15.22
C PRO A 80 22.80 14.40 15.45
N ALA A 81 23.29 15.01 16.53
CA ALA A 81 22.92 16.36 16.94
C ALA A 81 23.01 17.32 15.73
N ARG A 82 21.88 17.61 15.11
CA ARG A 82 21.85 18.32 13.84
C ARG A 82 22.07 19.79 14.13
N ARG A 83 23.21 20.35 13.71
CA ARG A 83 23.39 21.81 13.59
C ARG A 83 22.51 22.28 12.43
N GLY A 84 21.30 22.74 12.74
CA GLY A 84 20.39 23.28 11.74
C GLY A 84 19.01 23.63 12.32
N PRO A 85 18.19 24.40 11.58
CA PRO A 85 16.84 24.75 12.00
C PRO A 85 15.99 23.49 12.24
N LYS A 86 15.14 23.52 13.28
CA LYS A 86 14.18 22.46 13.53
C LYS A 86 13.27 22.28 12.30
N PRO A 87 13.02 21.06 11.82
CA PRO A 87 12.15 20.84 10.68
C PRO A 87 10.73 21.33 11.01
N VAL A 88 10.25 22.31 10.22
CA VAL A 88 8.95 22.96 10.44
C VAL A 88 7.79 22.08 9.98
N TYR A 89 8.00 21.29 8.92
CA TYR A 89 6.96 20.47 8.30
C TYR A 89 7.04 19.01 8.78
N ARG A 90 5.90 18.37 9.02
CA ARG A 90 5.84 16.95 9.36
C ARG A 90 5.98 16.09 8.10
N ASP A 91 6.52 14.89 8.27
CA ASP A 91 6.64 13.92 7.18
C ASP A 91 5.27 13.45 6.65
N SER A 92 4.26 13.38 7.53
CA SER A 92 2.88 13.09 7.15
C SER A 92 2.32 14.11 6.15
N SER A 93 2.58 15.41 6.35
CA SER A 93 2.16 16.46 5.42
C SER A 93 2.79 16.31 4.04
N LEU A 94 4.02 15.82 3.97
CA LEU A 94 4.71 15.58 2.71
C LEU A 94 4.14 14.37 1.96
N LEU A 95 3.76 13.30 2.67
CA LEU A 95 3.04 12.17 2.08
C LEU A 95 1.69 12.61 1.50
N VAL A 96 0.94 13.42 2.25
CA VAL A 96 -0.34 13.95 1.80
C VAL A 96 -0.18 14.84 0.56
N MET A 97 0.81 15.73 0.58
CA MET A 97 1.14 16.56 -0.57
C MET A 97 1.55 15.73 -1.80
N ALA A 98 2.33 14.66 -1.60
CA ALA A 98 2.71 13.74 -2.66
C ALA A 98 1.51 12.97 -3.24
N LEU A 99 0.53 12.61 -2.41
CA LEU A 99 -0.72 12.01 -2.86
C LEU A 99 -1.49 12.95 -3.77
N ILE A 100 -1.68 14.21 -3.36
CA ILE A 100 -2.37 15.20 -4.20
C ILE A 100 -1.61 15.44 -5.51
N GLN A 101 -0.28 15.56 -5.43
CA GLN A 101 0.55 15.71 -6.63
C GLN A 101 0.29 14.59 -7.64
N VAL A 102 0.29 13.33 -7.18
CA VAL A 102 0.11 12.17 -8.06
C VAL A 102 -1.33 12.04 -8.54
N ALA A 103 -2.31 12.19 -7.65
CA ALA A 103 -3.73 12.02 -7.97
C ALA A 103 -4.26 13.09 -8.95
N TRP A 104 -3.72 14.31 -8.89
CA TRP A 104 -4.02 15.41 -9.82
C TRP A 104 -2.99 15.61 -10.92
N GLN A 105 -1.97 14.75 -11.01
CA GLN A 105 -0.91 14.83 -12.03
C GLN A 105 -0.22 16.20 -12.09
N MET A 106 -0.06 16.85 -10.94
CA MET A 106 0.55 18.17 -10.83
C MET A 106 2.07 18.11 -10.91
N ALA A 107 2.68 19.09 -11.55
CA ALA A 107 4.12 19.33 -11.43
C ALA A 107 4.49 19.75 -10.00
N TYR A 108 5.79 19.67 -9.66
CA TYR A 108 6.29 20.03 -8.32
C TYR A 108 5.98 21.48 -7.95
N ALA A 109 6.13 22.42 -8.88
CA ALA A 109 5.79 23.82 -8.66
C ALA A 109 4.28 24.01 -8.47
N GLU A 110 3.48 23.39 -9.34
CA GLU A 110 2.02 23.49 -9.31
C GLU A 110 1.41 23.00 -7.99
N VAL A 111 1.87 21.87 -7.46
CA VAL A 111 1.34 21.37 -6.17
C VAL A 111 1.71 22.29 -5.01
N VAL A 112 2.92 22.87 -5.01
CA VAL A 112 3.33 23.85 -3.99
C VAL A 112 2.47 25.11 -4.09
N ASP A 113 2.28 25.63 -5.30
CA ASP A 113 1.48 26.84 -5.53
C ASP A 113 -0.01 26.61 -5.25
N TYR A 114 -0.53 25.42 -5.55
CA TYR A 114 -1.88 25.01 -5.16
C TYR A 114 -2.09 25.11 -3.65
N PHE A 115 -1.21 24.51 -2.84
CA PHE A 115 -1.34 24.57 -1.38
C PHE A 115 -1.14 25.98 -0.82
N ARG A 116 -0.33 26.83 -1.47
CA ARG A 116 -0.20 28.25 -1.09
C ARG A 116 -1.47 29.03 -1.37
N ALA A 117 -2.10 28.78 -2.52
CA ALA A 117 -3.32 29.45 -2.95
C ALA A 117 -4.57 28.96 -2.21
N GLN A 118 -4.52 27.76 -1.61
CA GLN A 118 -5.66 27.13 -0.92
C GLN A 118 -5.34 26.84 0.55
N PRO A 119 -5.43 27.85 1.45
CA PRO A 119 -5.15 27.66 2.87
C PRO A 119 -5.94 26.52 3.55
N PRO A 120 -7.24 26.30 3.24
CA PRO A 120 -7.97 25.17 3.81
C PRO A 120 -7.41 23.80 3.39
N ALA A 121 -6.96 23.65 2.14
CA ALA A 121 -6.32 22.43 1.68
C ALA A 121 -4.96 22.22 2.36
N ALA A 122 -4.18 23.29 2.54
CA ALA A 122 -2.90 23.22 3.26
C ALA A 122 -3.09 22.80 4.71
N GLN A 123 -4.11 23.37 5.38
CA GLN A 123 -4.47 22.97 6.74
C GLN A 123 -4.91 21.50 6.81
N ALA A 124 -5.73 21.03 5.85
CA ALA A 124 -6.14 19.63 5.77
C ALA A 124 -4.97 18.68 5.52
N ALA A 125 -3.92 19.14 4.82
CA ALA A 125 -2.66 18.41 4.65
C ALA A 125 -1.71 18.53 5.86
N GLY A 126 -2.10 19.23 6.92
CA GLY A 126 -1.31 19.38 8.15
C GLY A 126 -0.18 20.40 8.06
N PHE A 127 -0.20 21.29 7.06
CA PHE A 127 0.75 22.40 7.01
C PHE A 127 0.43 23.45 8.09
N PRO A 128 1.46 24.04 8.72
CA PRO A 128 1.25 25.13 9.67
C PRO A 128 0.68 26.37 8.96
N GLY A 129 -0.15 27.13 9.69
CA GLY A 129 -0.90 28.26 9.14
C GLY A 129 -0.06 29.22 8.29
N GLY A 130 -0.47 29.40 7.03
CA GLY A 130 0.15 30.33 6.08
C GLY A 130 1.53 29.91 5.56
N ARG A 131 2.00 28.68 5.83
CA ARG A 131 3.32 28.22 5.39
C ARG A 131 3.22 26.89 4.65
N VAL A 132 3.74 26.88 3.42
CA VAL A 132 3.90 25.67 2.61
C VAL A 132 5.38 25.48 2.32
N ILE A 133 5.81 24.24 2.29
CA ILE A 133 7.20 23.86 2.00
C ILE A 133 7.65 24.41 0.64
N SER A 134 8.92 24.81 0.54
CA SER A 134 9.48 25.23 -0.76
C SER A 134 9.68 24.02 -1.68
N ILE A 135 9.75 24.26 -2.99
CA ILE A 135 9.89 23.20 -4.01
C ILE A 135 11.14 22.35 -3.75
N GLY A 136 12.30 22.98 -3.48
CA GLY A 136 13.55 22.27 -3.20
C GLY A 136 13.46 21.38 -1.95
N GLN A 137 12.95 21.93 -0.84
CA GLN A 137 12.76 21.16 0.39
C GLN A 137 11.75 20.03 0.22
N TYR A 138 10.70 20.24 -0.57
CA TYR A 138 9.70 19.23 -0.85
C TYR A 138 10.32 18.02 -1.56
N TRP A 139 11.09 18.24 -2.62
CA TRP A 139 11.76 17.17 -3.35
C TRP A 139 12.74 16.39 -2.47
N GLU A 140 13.62 17.08 -1.75
CA GLU A 140 14.62 16.45 -0.87
C GLU A 140 13.96 15.60 0.22
N ARG A 141 12.95 16.16 0.88
CA ARG A 141 12.28 15.46 1.98
C ARG A 141 11.41 14.31 1.49
N ARG A 142 10.72 14.45 0.37
CA ARG A 142 9.96 13.35 -0.24
C ARG A 142 10.87 12.17 -0.56
N ARG A 143 12.07 12.44 -1.08
CA ARG A 143 13.09 11.40 -1.33
C ARG A 143 13.55 10.74 -0.03
N ALA A 144 13.71 11.52 1.04
CA ALA A 144 14.17 11.03 2.34
C ALA A 144 13.14 10.16 3.10
N LEU A 145 11.85 10.25 2.78
CA LEU A 145 10.80 9.43 3.43
C LEU A 145 11.05 7.92 3.27
N GLY A 146 11.60 7.52 2.13
CA GLY A 146 11.76 6.11 1.78
C GLY A 146 10.45 5.40 1.42
N VAL A 147 10.57 4.12 1.07
CA VAL A 147 9.48 3.33 0.48
C VAL A 147 8.44 2.89 1.51
N LEU A 148 8.87 2.53 2.73
CA LEU A 148 7.99 1.94 3.74
C LEU A 148 6.81 2.84 4.14
N PRO A 149 7.00 4.12 4.53
CA PRO A 149 5.85 4.98 4.88
C PRO A 149 4.94 5.24 3.68
N VAL A 150 5.47 5.31 2.45
CA VAL A 150 4.67 5.45 1.23
C VAL A 150 3.81 4.22 1.01
N TRP A 151 4.39 3.01 1.15
CA TRP A 151 3.67 1.76 0.96
C TRP A 151 2.60 1.54 2.05
N LEU A 152 2.92 1.82 3.32
CA LEU A 152 1.93 1.78 4.39
C LEU A 152 0.81 2.78 4.13
N PHE A 153 1.13 4.02 3.77
CA PHE A 153 0.13 5.04 3.47
C PHE A 153 -0.79 4.62 2.32
N PHE A 154 -0.24 4.01 1.27
CA PHE A 154 -1.01 3.39 0.20
C PHE A 154 -1.99 2.32 0.73
N LEU A 155 -1.55 1.38 1.57
CA LEU A 155 -2.44 0.38 2.18
C LEU A 155 -3.54 1.01 3.03
N GLY A 156 -3.21 2.07 3.77
CA GLY A 156 -4.18 2.83 4.56
C GLY A 156 -5.24 3.48 3.68
N LEU A 157 -4.83 4.07 2.56
CA LEU A 157 -5.73 4.70 1.60
C LEU A 157 -6.64 3.67 0.93
N VAL A 158 -6.12 2.53 0.48
CA VAL A 158 -6.93 1.44 -0.10
C VAL A 158 -7.93 0.92 0.92
N GLY A 159 -7.52 0.76 2.18
CA GLY A 159 -8.41 0.38 3.27
C GLY A 159 -9.53 1.40 3.49
N GLN A 160 -9.24 2.70 3.46
CA GLN A 160 -10.28 3.72 3.57
C GLN A 160 -11.21 3.77 2.36
N LEU A 161 -10.68 3.65 1.15
CA LEU A 161 -11.50 3.59 -0.07
C LEU A 161 -12.37 2.33 -0.13
N THR A 162 -11.94 1.24 0.50
CA THR A 162 -12.76 0.04 0.68
C THR A 162 -13.92 0.31 1.64
N ARG A 163 -13.65 0.96 2.79
CA ARG A 163 -14.70 1.32 3.76
C ARG A 163 -15.70 2.33 3.20
N LEU A 164 -15.25 3.24 2.33
CA LEU A 164 -16.10 4.15 1.56
C LEU A 164 -16.86 3.47 0.40
N ALA A 165 -16.73 2.15 0.23
CA ALA A 165 -17.31 1.36 -0.85
C ALA A 165 -16.92 1.82 -2.28
N VAL A 166 -15.84 2.61 -2.41
CA VAL A 166 -15.25 2.98 -3.70
C VAL A 166 -14.55 1.76 -4.30
N ILE A 167 -13.77 1.05 -3.49
CA ILE A 167 -13.13 -0.20 -3.87
C ILE A 167 -13.99 -1.36 -3.36
N LYS A 168 -14.58 -2.13 -4.28
CA LYS A 168 -15.46 -3.27 -3.94
C LYS A 168 -14.71 -4.59 -3.75
N GLY A 169 -13.60 -4.77 -4.46
CA GLY A 169 -12.80 -6.00 -4.38
C GLY A 169 -13.39 -7.25 -5.02
N THR A 170 -14.55 -7.17 -5.69
CA THR A 170 -15.25 -8.36 -6.25
C THR A 170 -14.76 -8.79 -7.64
N ASP A 171 -14.23 -7.86 -8.43
CA ASP A 171 -13.64 -8.11 -9.76
C ASP A 171 -12.27 -7.44 -9.75
N LEU A 172 -11.22 -8.25 -9.83
CA LEU A 172 -9.82 -7.84 -9.71
C LEU A 172 -9.09 -8.03 -11.05
N ILE A 173 -8.20 -7.11 -11.38
CA ILE A 173 -7.30 -7.20 -12.54
C ILE A 173 -5.87 -7.36 -12.04
N LEU A 174 -5.16 -8.36 -12.57
CA LEU A 174 -3.71 -8.49 -12.46
C LEU A 174 -3.06 -7.89 -13.69
N ASP A 175 -2.12 -6.98 -13.46
CA ASP A 175 -1.33 -6.36 -14.52
C ASP A 175 0.08 -6.02 -14.02
N ALA A 176 1.03 -5.91 -14.94
CA ALA A 176 2.39 -5.50 -14.62
C ALA A 176 2.93 -4.49 -15.63
N THR A 177 3.60 -3.46 -15.13
CA THR A 177 4.22 -2.43 -15.96
C THR A 177 5.70 -2.27 -15.67
N THR A 178 6.50 -2.08 -16.73
CA THR A 178 7.94 -1.84 -16.60
C THR A 178 8.22 -0.35 -16.48
N GLN A 179 8.98 0.02 -15.45
CA GLN A 179 9.46 1.37 -15.20
C GLN A 179 10.97 1.45 -15.40
N LYS A 180 11.41 2.46 -16.16
CA LYS A 180 12.84 2.72 -16.35
C LYS A 180 13.42 3.22 -15.03
N VAL A 181 14.62 2.72 -14.68
CA VAL A 181 15.32 3.22 -13.50
C VAL A 181 15.68 4.69 -13.68
N TRP A 182 15.66 5.44 -12.59
CA TRP A 182 16.13 6.81 -12.58
C TRP A 182 17.66 6.90 -12.54
N PHE A 183 18.30 6.03 -11.75
CA PHE A 183 19.75 5.94 -11.61
C PHE A 183 20.27 4.65 -12.25
N HIS A 184 21.11 4.78 -13.26
CA HIS A 184 21.64 3.60 -13.98
C HIS A 184 22.44 2.63 -13.10
N THR A 185 22.98 3.10 -11.98
CA THR A 185 23.79 2.33 -11.03
C THR A 185 22.98 1.63 -9.94
N ASP A 186 21.66 1.58 -10.05
CA ASP A 186 20.83 0.88 -9.07
C ASP A 186 21.06 -0.63 -9.13
N ALA A 187 21.55 -1.20 -8.03
CA ALA A 187 21.92 -2.61 -7.94
C ALA A 187 20.71 -3.55 -7.90
N GLU A 188 19.52 -3.03 -7.57
CA GLU A 188 18.28 -3.82 -7.53
C GLU A 188 17.51 -3.77 -8.86
N ALA A 189 17.98 -3.01 -9.85
CA ALA A 189 17.38 -2.97 -11.17
C ALA A 189 17.80 -4.18 -12.03
N GLY A 190 16.99 -4.51 -13.04
CA GLY A 190 17.26 -5.60 -13.98
C GLY A 190 16.90 -5.22 -15.42
N TRP A 191 17.43 -5.96 -16.40
CA TRP A 191 17.06 -5.79 -17.81
C TRP A 191 15.76 -6.54 -18.09
N SER A 192 14.72 -5.86 -18.58
CA SER A 192 13.50 -6.52 -19.02
C SER A 192 13.78 -7.47 -20.19
N PHE A 193 12.94 -8.49 -20.33
CA PHE A 193 12.92 -9.31 -21.54
C PHE A 193 12.67 -8.41 -22.77
N PRO A 194 13.38 -8.68 -23.89
CA PRO A 194 13.28 -7.85 -25.09
C PRO A 194 11.88 -7.97 -25.70
N LYS A 195 11.24 -6.83 -25.96
CA LYS A 195 10.02 -6.78 -26.78
C LYS A 195 10.37 -6.43 -28.23
N PRO A 196 9.79 -7.08 -29.25
CA PRO A 196 10.13 -6.85 -30.66
C PRO A 196 10.10 -5.38 -31.09
N TRP A 197 9.23 -4.57 -30.50
CA TRP A 197 9.01 -3.16 -30.85
C TRP A 197 9.65 -2.15 -29.89
N LYS A 198 10.23 -2.58 -28.76
CA LYS A 198 10.70 -1.66 -27.69
C LYS A 198 12.10 -1.99 -27.17
N GLY A 199 12.67 -3.13 -27.54
CA GLY A 199 13.92 -3.62 -26.96
C GLY A 199 13.77 -3.97 -25.48
N SER A 200 14.90 -3.94 -24.76
CA SER A 200 14.95 -4.17 -23.30
C SER A 200 15.04 -2.85 -22.54
N VAL A 201 14.41 -2.81 -21.38
CA VAL A 201 14.43 -1.65 -20.47
C VAL A 201 15.17 -2.03 -19.20
N TRP A 202 16.18 -1.26 -18.83
CA TRP A 202 16.83 -1.36 -17.51
C TRP A 202 15.97 -0.69 -16.45
N GLY A 203 15.49 -1.46 -15.48
CA GLY A 203 14.73 -0.93 -14.36
C GLY A 203 13.93 -1.97 -13.59
N TYR A 204 12.70 -1.59 -13.25
CA TYR A 204 11.80 -2.36 -12.39
C TYR A 204 10.53 -2.76 -13.12
N LYS A 205 9.85 -3.75 -12.56
CA LYS A 205 8.49 -4.13 -12.90
C LYS A 205 7.61 -3.93 -11.68
N VAL A 206 6.52 -3.19 -11.87
CA VAL A 206 5.49 -2.98 -10.85
C VAL A 206 4.35 -3.90 -11.19
N HIS A 207 4.15 -4.91 -10.34
CA HIS A 207 3.07 -5.87 -10.44
C HIS A 207 1.92 -5.38 -9.58
N THR A 208 0.73 -5.29 -10.14
CA THR A 208 -0.39 -4.58 -9.53
C THR A 208 -1.66 -5.42 -9.56
N VAL A 209 -2.44 -5.29 -8.49
CA VAL A 209 -3.83 -5.72 -8.44
C VAL A 209 -4.69 -4.47 -8.48
N LEU A 210 -5.58 -4.37 -9.46
CA LEU A 210 -6.53 -3.26 -9.60
C LEU A 210 -7.94 -3.75 -9.29
N CYS A 211 -8.78 -2.88 -8.75
CA CYS A 211 -10.21 -3.14 -8.68
C CYS A 211 -10.86 -2.74 -10.01
N ARG A 212 -11.52 -3.67 -10.71
CA ARG A 212 -12.13 -3.38 -12.02
C ARG A 212 -13.16 -2.26 -11.97
N TRP A 213 -13.91 -2.14 -10.87
CA TRP A 213 -15.00 -1.17 -10.75
C TRP A 213 -14.52 0.28 -10.61
N SER A 214 -13.48 0.52 -9.81
CA SER A 214 -12.94 1.86 -9.58
C SER A 214 -11.72 2.16 -10.44
N GLU A 215 -11.14 1.14 -11.06
CA GLU A 215 -9.87 1.20 -11.81
C GLU A 215 -8.69 1.64 -10.94
N LEU A 216 -8.85 1.58 -9.61
CA LEU A 216 -7.82 1.96 -8.65
C LEU A 216 -6.92 0.77 -8.27
N PRO A 217 -5.62 1.02 -8.04
CA PRO A 217 -4.72 0.02 -7.49
C PRO A 217 -5.08 -0.31 -6.04
N VAL A 218 -5.06 -1.61 -5.74
CA VAL A 218 -5.37 -2.18 -4.42
C VAL A 218 -4.12 -2.73 -3.75
N MET A 219 -3.24 -3.35 -4.53
CA MET A 219 -1.99 -3.92 -4.05
C MET A 219 -0.94 -3.83 -5.15
N PHE A 220 0.32 -3.66 -4.76
CA PHE A 220 1.42 -3.77 -5.70
C PHE A 220 2.69 -4.33 -5.04
N LEU A 221 3.52 -4.95 -5.88
CA LEU A 221 4.87 -5.36 -5.57
C LEU A 221 5.82 -4.84 -6.64
N VAL A 222 7.03 -4.48 -6.24
CA VAL A 222 8.07 -4.01 -7.15
C VAL A 222 9.18 -5.05 -7.18
N THR A 223 9.59 -5.45 -8.38
CA THR A 223 10.71 -6.37 -8.59
C THR A 223 11.64 -5.83 -9.67
N PRO A 224 12.87 -6.36 -9.79
CA PRO A 224 13.68 -6.16 -10.97
C PRO A 224 12.90 -6.44 -12.28
N ALA A 225 13.23 -5.75 -13.38
CA ALA A 225 12.43 -5.86 -14.62
C ALA A 225 12.53 -7.23 -15.32
N ASN A 226 13.55 -8.04 -15.01
CA ASN A 226 13.70 -9.41 -15.51
C ASN A 226 12.86 -10.45 -14.75
N CYS A 227 12.15 -10.07 -13.68
CA CYS A 227 11.28 -11.01 -12.97
C CYS A 227 10.02 -11.31 -13.78
N GLN A 228 9.66 -12.59 -13.84
CA GLN A 228 8.41 -13.06 -14.44
C GLN A 228 7.21 -12.66 -13.56
N GLU A 229 6.08 -12.36 -14.21
CA GLU A 229 4.84 -11.91 -13.56
C GLU A 229 4.10 -13.04 -12.84
N SER A 230 4.04 -14.22 -13.45
CA SER A 230 3.20 -15.33 -12.98
C SER A 230 3.50 -15.82 -11.54
N PRO A 231 4.77 -15.90 -11.06
CA PRO A 231 5.04 -16.35 -9.70
C PRO A 231 4.57 -15.36 -8.63
N LEU A 232 4.37 -14.08 -8.99
CA LEU A 232 3.93 -13.04 -8.05
C LEU A 232 2.42 -12.89 -7.98
N ALA A 233 1.67 -13.49 -8.90
CA ALA A 233 0.21 -13.40 -8.94
C ALA A 233 -0.44 -13.93 -7.66
N ILE A 234 -0.05 -15.14 -7.22
CA ILE A 234 -0.60 -15.76 -6.00
C ILE A 234 -0.21 -14.95 -4.76
N PRO A 235 1.07 -14.60 -4.51
CA PRO A 235 1.45 -13.71 -3.41
C PRO A 235 0.64 -12.40 -3.38
N LEU A 236 0.46 -11.75 -4.54
CA LEU A 236 -0.31 -10.51 -4.65
C LEU A 236 -1.78 -10.71 -4.28
N LEU A 237 -2.41 -11.77 -4.78
CA LEU A 237 -3.81 -12.08 -4.47
C LEU A 237 -4.00 -12.44 -3.00
N VAL A 238 -3.12 -13.26 -2.43
CA VAL A 238 -3.13 -13.60 -1.00
C VAL A 238 -2.99 -12.34 -0.14
N LEU A 239 -2.03 -11.47 -0.45
CA LEU A 239 -1.85 -10.21 0.27
C LEU A 239 -3.09 -9.32 0.14
N THR A 240 -3.67 -9.24 -1.06
CA THR A 240 -4.85 -8.41 -1.33
C THR A 240 -6.07 -8.89 -0.53
N VAL A 241 -6.41 -10.17 -0.64
CA VAL A 241 -7.58 -10.75 0.02
C VAL A 241 -7.37 -10.82 1.52
N GLY A 242 -6.20 -11.29 1.97
CA GLY A 242 -5.88 -11.36 3.39
C GLY A 242 -5.86 -9.99 4.07
N ARG A 243 -5.46 -8.92 3.36
CA ARG A 243 -5.38 -7.59 3.95
C ARG A 243 -6.71 -6.85 4.00
N PHE A 244 -7.54 -6.99 2.96
CA PHE A 244 -8.75 -6.19 2.78
C PHE A 244 -10.06 -7.00 2.89
N GLY A 245 -9.99 -8.32 3.04
CA GLY A 245 -11.16 -9.17 3.23
C GLY A 245 -12.09 -9.23 2.01
N PHE A 246 -11.53 -9.13 0.81
CA PHE A 246 -12.32 -9.08 -0.42
C PHE A 246 -12.96 -10.43 -0.75
N SER A 247 -14.25 -10.39 -1.11
CA SER A 247 -14.97 -11.53 -1.70
C SER A 247 -14.79 -11.52 -3.23
N VAL A 248 -13.65 -12.04 -3.69
CA VAL A 248 -13.27 -12.04 -5.10
C VAL A 248 -14.15 -13.02 -5.88
N LYS A 249 -14.77 -12.56 -6.96
CA LYS A 249 -15.60 -13.40 -7.85
C LYS A 249 -14.98 -13.59 -9.23
N VAL A 250 -14.22 -12.59 -9.67
CA VAL A 250 -13.59 -12.57 -10.98
C VAL A 250 -12.15 -12.08 -10.82
N VAL A 251 -11.22 -12.81 -11.41
CA VAL A 251 -9.84 -12.37 -11.60
C VAL A 251 -9.58 -12.29 -13.10
N ARG A 252 -9.16 -11.12 -13.56
CA ARG A 252 -8.79 -10.83 -14.94
C ARG A 252 -7.27 -10.70 -15.01
N ALA A 253 -6.67 -11.33 -16.01
CA ALA A 253 -5.24 -11.26 -16.22
C ALA A 253 -4.94 -11.50 -17.70
N ASP A 254 -3.77 -11.05 -18.17
CA ASP A 254 -3.30 -11.41 -19.50
C ASP A 254 -2.83 -12.88 -19.58
N ALA A 255 -2.47 -13.32 -20.79
CA ALA A 255 -2.00 -14.68 -21.03
C ALA A 255 -0.69 -15.03 -20.29
N GLY A 256 0.11 -14.04 -19.90
CA GLY A 256 1.33 -14.23 -19.12
C GLY A 256 1.09 -14.78 -17.72
N TYR A 257 -0.13 -14.61 -17.19
CA TYR A 257 -0.55 -15.18 -15.91
C TYR A 257 -1.20 -16.57 -16.03
N PHE A 258 -1.43 -17.06 -17.25
CA PHE A 258 -2.18 -18.30 -17.49
C PHE A 258 -1.37 -19.55 -17.11
N THR A 259 -1.42 -19.91 -15.82
CA THR A 259 -0.70 -21.06 -15.25
C THR A 259 -1.65 -21.95 -14.47
N TYR A 260 -1.39 -23.26 -14.46
CA TYR A 260 -2.19 -24.22 -13.67
C TYR A 260 -2.22 -23.88 -12.17
N ALA A 261 -1.10 -23.42 -11.63
CA ALA A 261 -1.01 -23.00 -10.23
C ALA A 261 -1.97 -21.85 -9.91
N LEU A 262 -1.99 -20.80 -10.75
CA LEU A 262 -2.89 -19.67 -10.54
C LEU A 262 -4.36 -20.06 -10.73
N LEU A 263 -4.69 -20.83 -11.77
CA LEU A 263 -6.06 -21.30 -12.01
C LEU A 263 -6.58 -22.16 -10.85
N ASN A 264 -5.74 -23.06 -10.33
CA ASN A 264 -6.11 -23.89 -9.18
C ASN A 264 -6.29 -23.04 -7.92
N PHE A 265 -5.41 -22.07 -7.68
CA PHE A 265 -5.55 -21.14 -6.57
C PHE A 265 -6.87 -20.36 -6.65
N ILE A 266 -7.21 -19.79 -7.80
CA ILE A 266 -8.46 -19.06 -8.01
C ILE A 266 -9.66 -19.96 -7.79
N ARG A 267 -9.62 -21.23 -8.25
CA ARG A 267 -10.76 -22.15 -8.14
C ARG A 267 -11.00 -22.66 -6.72
N VAL A 268 -9.93 -22.87 -5.94
CA VAL A 268 -9.98 -23.61 -4.67
C VAL A 268 -9.89 -22.69 -3.45
N VAL A 269 -9.22 -21.54 -3.58
CA VAL A 269 -8.91 -20.66 -2.43
C VAL A 269 -9.68 -19.35 -2.46
N LEU A 270 -9.90 -18.76 -3.63
CA LEU A 270 -10.64 -17.50 -3.79
C LEU A 270 -12.15 -17.75 -3.92
#